data_AF-A0A849I8Z5-F1
#
_entry.id   AF-A0A849I8Z5-F1
#
_cell.length_a   1.000
_cell.length_b   1.000
_cell.length_c   1.000
_cell.angle_alpha   90.00
_cell.angle_beta   90.00
_cell.angle_gamma   90.00
#
_symmetry.space_group_name_H-M   'P 1'
#
loop_
_entity.id
_entity.type
_entity.pdbx_description
1 polymer ?
#
loop_
_entity_poly.entity_id
_entity_poly.type
_entity_poly.pdbx_seq_one_letter_code
_entity_poly.pdbx_strand_id
1 'polypeptide(L)'
;AIRPAFLGDALATDSDSSTAGLSRILANSAAAGGVVHRAGRYFSIRATARNSAGAITSNYSGSPSVQGISCTLPSPCSNGILTPGTFGGNGTVETDTARYSEVGALFLTLEDATFASVDASDSSPAERTIPQSPAPLAVGRFVPDHFTLSSSVDPLFLTFNDATCPSRSFTYIGQPFGYAVLPQAQVAAKSASGTTTVNYSGSLWKLTANDILQNYSGTPAPDASGIAMPSLSSNSNGTGNYSANSADRLVFPRSVPAVPFDASIALAVSASDSSENAVPGNGIISTQPPYVFDGSGSGIDFDSGNRFVYGRIYLPNAHGSELAALPVAMETQYYNGIGFVTNMDDQCTIVSSGSLALSNYQKNLDPGETAPAISGRFQSGKSNLTFSAPGLGNSGSVDLCIDLDSAAGNGDTSCQAPIPANLGYLQGRGSASLYDRDPGARATFGVYGNVNEFIYFRENY
;
A
#
# COMPACT_ATOMS: atom_id res chain seq x y z
N ALA A 1 60.66 -10.48 -22.49
CA ALA A 1 59.92 -10.39 -21.21
C ALA A 1 60.06 -11.72 -20.47
N ILE A 2 60.03 -11.75 -19.13
CA ILE A 2 60.02 -13.01 -18.38
C ILE A 2 58.59 -13.53 -18.39
N ARG A 3 58.37 -14.75 -18.90
CA ARG A 3 57.05 -15.40 -18.92
C ARG A 3 56.66 -15.84 -17.49
N PRO A 4 55.52 -15.40 -16.96
CA PRO A 4 54.93 -15.99 -15.76
C PRO A 4 54.55 -17.46 -15.98
N ALA A 5 54.61 -18.26 -14.93
CA ALA A 5 54.12 -19.64 -14.95
C ALA A 5 52.59 -19.69 -14.83
N PHE A 6 51.99 -18.80 -14.03
CA PHE A 6 50.54 -18.73 -13.82
C PHE A 6 50.09 -17.34 -13.29
N LEU A 7 48.79 -17.07 -13.39
CA LEU A 7 48.11 -15.98 -12.70
C LEU A 7 47.61 -16.51 -11.33
N GLY A 8 48.25 -16.06 -10.25
CA GLY A 8 47.92 -16.42 -8.87
C GLY A 8 47.16 -15.30 -8.13
N ASP A 9 46.65 -15.61 -6.95
CA ASP A 9 45.92 -14.67 -6.08
C ASP A 9 44.82 -13.89 -6.81
N ALA A 10 44.17 -14.57 -7.75
CA ALA A 10 43.04 -14.00 -8.46
C ALA A 10 41.92 -13.74 -7.46
N LEU A 11 41.35 -12.53 -7.50
CA LEU A 11 40.25 -12.15 -6.62
C LEU A 11 39.41 -11.04 -7.24
N ALA A 12 38.15 -11.01 -6.84
CA ALA A 12 37.23 -9.91 -7.13
C ALA A 12 36.97 -9.11 -5.86
N THR A 13 36.94 -7.78 -5.96
CA THR A 13 36.72 -6.86 -4.84
C THR A 13 35.85 -5.68 -5.22
N ASP A 14 35.35 -4.97 -4.21
CA ASP A 14 34.69 -3.68 -4.38
C ASP A 14 35.04 -2.73 -3.21
N SER A 15 34.62 -1.46 -3.34
CA SER A 15 34.65 -0.51 -2.21
C SER A 15 33.37 -0.59 -1.39
N ASP A 16 32.23 -0.67 -2.09
CA ASP A 16 30.88 -0.91 -1.60
C ASP A 16 30.07 -1.66 -2.67
N SER A 17 28.80 -1.98 -2.42
CA SER A 17 28.00 -2.81 -3.32
C SER A 17 27.71 -2.16 -4.69
N SER A 18 28.15 -0.94 -4.93
CA SER A 18 27.89 -0.17 -6.14
C SER A 18 29.15 0.39 -6.79
N THR A 19 30.30 0.32 -6.14
CA THR A 19 31.54 0.95 -6.60
C THR A 19 32.73 -0.01 -6.56
N ALA A 20 33.52 0.00 -7.62
CA ALA A 20 34.76 -0.77 -7.70
C ALA A 20 35.76 -0.34 -6.63
N GLY A 21 36.70 -1.23 -6.31
CA GLY A 21 37.77 -0.98 -5.37
C GLY A 21 38.26 -2.25 -4.69
N LEU A 22 39.06 -2.06 -3.63
CA LEU A 22 39.89 -3.12 -3.06
C LEU A 22 39.57 -3.44 -1.59
N SER A 23 38.57 -2.81 -0.99
CA SER A 23 38.33 -2.87 0.45
C SER A 23 37.59 -4.12 0.88
N ARG A 24 36.70 -4.68 0.04
CA ARG A 24 35.89 -5.86 0.38
C ARG A 24 36.04 -6.94 -0.69
N ILE A 25 36.18 -8.19 -0.26
CA ILE A 25 36.34 -9.34 -1.16
C ILE A 25 34.96 -9.89 -1.57
N LEU A 26 34.77 -10.10 -2.87
CA LEU A 26 33.55 -10.66 -3.48
C LEU A 26 33.64 -12.18 -3.66
N ALA A 27 33.81 -12.91 -2.55
CA ALA A 27 33.92 -14.38 -2.56
C ALA A 27 32.69 -15.09 -1.96
N ASN A 28 31.58 -14.39 -1.79
CA ASN A 28 30.37 -14.92 -1.17
C ASN A 28 29.57 -15.80 -2.15
N SER A 29 29.54 -17.10 -1.88
CA SER A 29 28.79 -18.08 -2.66
C SER A 29 27.53 -18.60 -1.95
N ALA A 30 27.16 -18.03 -0.80
CA ALA A 30 25.99 -18.44 -0.03
C ALA A 30 24.75 -17.63 -0.41
N ALA A 31 23.55 -18.16 -0.16
CA ALA A 31 22.29 -17.46 -0.44
C ALA A 31 21.91 -16.37 0.59
N ALA A 32 22.63 -16.25 1.70
CA ALA A 32 22.36 -15.27 2.74
C ALA A 32 23.67 -14.80 3.40
N GLY A 33 23.66 -13.55 3.86
CA GLY A 33 24.78 -12.92 4.54
C GLY A 33 25.98 -12.67 3.62
N GLY A 34 27.07 -12.18 4.20
CA GLY A 34 28.32 -11.89 3.51
C GLY A 34 28.30 -10.59 2.70
N VAL A 35 29.41 -10.33 2.01
CA VAL A 35 29.51 -9.18 1.09
C VAL A 35 28.67 -9.47 -0.16
N VAL A 36 27.93 -8.47 -0.61
CA VAL A 36 27.20 -8.52 -1.89
C VAL A 36 27.55 -7.32 -2.77
N HIS A 37 27.35 -7.49 -4.07
CA HIS A 37 27.56 -6.46 -5.08
C HIS A 37 26.33 -6.33 -5.99
N ARG A 38 25.99 -5.14 -6.46
CA ARG A 38 24.81 -4.92 -7.32
C ARG A 38 25.08 -5.35 -8.75
N ALA A 39 24.16 -6.11 -9.32
CA ALA A 39 24.25 -6.60 -10.69
C ALA A 39 24.38 -5.43 -11.68
N GLY A 40 25.38 -5.47 -12.53
CA GLY A 40 25.66 -4.47 -13.56
C GLY A 40 26.50 -3.28 -13.09
N ARG A 41 26.80 -3.16 -11.79
CA ARG A 41 27.76 -2.17 -11.29
C ARG A 41 29.19 -2.63 -11.52
N TYR A 42 30.11 -1.67 -11.48
CA TYR A 42 31.52 -1.94 -11.65
C TYR A 42 32.12 -2.50 -10.36
N PHE A 43 32.87 -3.58 -10.50
CA PHE A 43 33.71 -4.16 -9.46
C PHE A 43 35.13 -4.39 -9.99
N SER A 44 36.07 -4.67 -9.09
CA SER A 44 37.46 -4.88 -9.44
C SER A 44 37.77 -6.37 -9.59
N ILE A 45 38.59 -6.74 -10.57
CA ILE A 45 39.23 -8.07 -10.64
C ILE A 45 40.73 -7.85 -10.72
N ARG A 46 41.49 -8.58 -9.90
CA ARG A 46 42.96 -8.56 -9.97
C ARG A 46 43.55 -9.96 -9.96
N ALA A 47 44.72 -10.10 -10.54
CA ALA A 47 45.53 -11.31 -10.48
C ALA A 47 47.02 -10.97 -10.50
N THR A 48 47.83 -11.77 -9.81
CA THR A 48 49.28 -11.59 -9.71
C THR A 48 50.00 -12.62 -10.56
N ALA A 49 50.79 -12.17 -11.52
CA ALA A 49 51.63 -13.05 -12.31
C ALA A 49 52.79 -13.61 -11.47
N ARG A 50 52.88 -14.93 -11.39
CA ARG A 50 53.90 -15.64 -10.60
C ARG A 50 54.75 -16.55 -11.48
N ASN A 51 56.03 -16.68 -11.15
CA ASN A 51 56.91 -17.67 -11.76
C ASN A 51 56.72 -19.06 -11.13
N SER A 52 57.46 -20.07 -11.60
CA SER A 52 57.35 -21.46 -11.11
C SER A 52 57.77 -21.65 -9.65
N ALA A 53 58.57 -20.73 -9.10
CA ALA A 53 58.94 -20.69 -7.68
C ALA A 53 57.92 -19.89 -6.83
N GLY A 54 56.83 -19.40 -7.44
CA GLY A 54 55.81 -18.61 -6.77
C GLY A 54 56.17 -17.14 -6.56
N ALA A 55 57.31 -16.64 -7.03
CA ALA A 55 57.67 -15.22 -6.90
C ALA A 55 56.96 -14.35 -7.96
N ILE A 56 56.71 -13.08 -7.64
CA ILE A 56 56.02 -12.14 -8.55
C ILE A 56 56.91 -11.87 -9.78
N THR A 57 56.32 -12.00 -10.96
CA THR A 57 56.96 -11.60 -12.22
C THR A 57 56.73 -10.10 -12.43
N SER A 58 57.54 -9.25 -11.78
CA SER A 58 57.30 -7.79 -11.66
C SER A 58 57.11 -7.04 -12.99
N ASN A 59 57.69 -7.52 -14.08
CA ASN A 59 57.63 -6.88 -15.40
C ASN A 59 56.49 -7.43 -16.28
N TYR A 60 55.63 -8.30 -15.74
CA TYR A 60 54.44 -8.74 -16.46
C TYR A 60 53.42 -7.60 -16.53
N SER A 61 53.06 -7.21 -17.74
CA SER A 61 52.08 -6.14 -18.02
C SER A 61 51.02 -6.59 -19.04
N GLY A 62 50.70 -7.89 -19.04
CA GLY A 62 49.68 -8.46 -19.92
C GLY A 62 48.27 -8.08 -19.51
N SER A 63 47.29 -8.39 -20.36
CA SER A 63 45.87 -8.18 -20.06
C SER A 63 45.11 -9.51 -20.19
N PRO A 64 45.01 -10.30 -19.10
CA PRO A 64 44.25 -11.54 -19.10
C PRO A 64 42.80 -11.35 -19.57
N SER A 65 42.23 -12.40 -20.16
CA SER A 65 40.81 -12.49 -20.49
C SER A 65 40.11 -13.52 -19.61
N VAL A 66 38.79 -13.39 -19.46
CA VAL A 66 37.95 -14.41 -18.84
C VAL A 66 37.60 -15.48 -19.88
N GLN A 67 38.00 -16.72 -19.65
CA GLN A 67 37.79 -17.84 -20.59
C GLN A 67 36.37 -18.42 -20.55
N GLY A 68 35.61 -18.12 -19.49
CA GLY A 68 34.23 -18.55 -19.34
C GLY A 68 33.71 -18.25 -17.94
N ILE A 69 32.38 -18.32 -17.80
CA ILE A 69 31.71 -18.22 -16.52
C ILE A 69 30.74 -19.38 -16.34
N SER A 70 30.58 -19.79 -15.09
CA SER A 70 29.52 -20.73 -14.68
C SER A 70 28.84 -20.15 -13.46
N CYS A 71 27.58 -19.77 -13.59
CA CYS A 71 26.76 -19.46 -12.44
C CYS A 71 26.68 -20.69 -11.51
N THR A 72 26.62 -20.43 -10.21
CA THR A 72 26.62 -21.46 -9.15
C THR A 72 25.48 -21.28 -8.16
N LEU A 73 24.88 -20.09 -8.14
CA LEU A 73 23.79 -19.73 -7.27
C LEU A 73 22.85 -18.79 -8.05
N PRO A 74 21.53 -19.02 -8.10
CA PRO A 74 20.82 -20.18 -7.57
C PRO A 74 21.22 -21.48 -8.30
N SER A 75 20.68 -22.64 -7.90
CA SER A 75 20.90 -23.90 -8.62
C SER A 75 19.55 -24.55 -8.93
N PRO A 76 19.16 -24.70 -10.21
CA PRO A 76 19.85 -24.21 -11.41
C PRO A 76 19.83 -22.68 -11.53
N CYS A 77 20.72 -22.13 -12.37
CA CYS A 77 20.78 -20.69 -12.68
C CYS A 77 21.02 -20.45 -14.17
N SER A 78 20.73 -19.23 -14.60
CA SER A 78 21.12 -18.71 -15.92
C SER A 78 22.40 -17.88 -15.80
N ASN A 79 23.33 -18.04 -16.75
CA ASN A 79 24.48 -17.15 -16.84
C ASN A 79 24.03 -15.74 -17.23
N GLY A 80 24.49 -14.74 -16.48
CA GLY A 80 24.46 -13.35 -16.91
C GLY A 80 25.56 -13.03 -17.91
N ILE A 81 25.68 -11.75 -18.26
CA ILE A 81 26.76 -11.23 -19.10
C ILE A 81 27.85 -10.67 -18.18
N LEU A 82 29.04 -11.26 -18.22
CA LEU A 82 30.25 -10.69 -17.62
C LEU A 82 31.01 -9.89 -18.68
N THR A 83 31.21 -8.59 -18.44
CA THR A 83 32.21 -7.79 -19.16
C THR A 83 33.38 -7.59 -18.21
N PRO A 84 34.57 -8.20 -18.42
CA PRO A 84 35.67 -8.11 -17.45
C PRO A 84 36.40 -6.76 -17.47
N GLY A 85 36.26 -5.96 -18.54
CA GLY A 85 37.04 -4.74 -18.72
C GLY A 85 38.45 -5.03 -19.23
N THR A 86 39.33 -4.02 -19.15
CA THR A 86 40.73 -4.13 -19.57
C THR A 86 41.63 -4.18 -18.35
N PHE A 87 42.51 -5.17 -18.29
CA PHE A 87 43.47 -5.31 -17.20
C PHE A 87 44.71 -4.45 -17.47
N GLY A 88 45.23 -3.80 -16.43
CA GLY A 88 46.48 -3.04 -16.47
C GLY A 88 47.26 -3.19 -15.17
N GLY A 89 48.56 -2.92 -15.20
CA GLY A 89 49.45 -3.02 -14.04
C GLY A 89 50.80 -3.67 -14.38
N ASN A 90 51.64 -3.85 -13.35
CA ASN A 90 52.95 -4.48 -13.45
C ASN A 90 53.09 -5.53 -12.33
N GLY A 91 53.30 -6.79 -12.70
CA GLY A 91 53.31 -7.93 -11.78
C GLY A 91 51.92 -8.33 -11.31
N THR A 92 51.17 -7.40 -10.72
CA THR A 92 49.73 -7.54 -10.45
C THR A 92 48.96 -6.71 -11.45
N VAL A 93 48.03 -7.36 -12.15
CA VAL A 93 47.16 -6.73 -13.14
C VAL A 93 45.74 -6.65 -12.62
N GLU A 94 45.07 -5.54 -12.90
CA GLU A 94 43.77 -5.18 -12.32
C GLU A 94 42.88 -4.48 -13.34
N THR A 95 41.57 -4.66 -13.20
CA THR A 95 40.52 -3.93 -13.91
C THR A 95 39.48 -3.49 -12.90
N ASP A 96 39.06 -2.23 -12.95
CA ASP A 96 37.97 -1.65 -12.12
C ASP A 96 36.66 -1.48 -12.89
N THR A 97 36.58 -2.07 -14.08
CA THR A 97 35.45 -1.90 -15.00
C THR A 97 34.74 -3.22 -15.27
N ALA A 98 35.02 -4.25 -14.46
CA ALA A 98 34.32 -5.51 -14.55
C ALA A 98 32.85 -5.32 -14.15
N ARG A 99 31.91 -5.92 -14.88
CA ARG A 99 30.47 -5.88 -14.58
C ARG A 99 29.81 -7.21 -14.90
N TYR A 100 28.91 -7.67 -14.03
CA TYR A 100 28.13 -8.89 -14.24
C TYR A 100 26.63 -8.57 -14.16
N SER A 101 25.86 -8.93 -15.19
CA SER A 101 24.49 -8.41 -15.36
C SER A 101 23.38 -9.16 -14.61
N GLU A 102 23.71 -10.18 -13.83
CA GLU A 102 22.72 -11.09 -13.24
C GLU A 102 22.97 -11.30 -11.74
N VAL A 103 21.92 -11.69 -11.01
CA VAL A 103 21.95 -12.03 -9.59
C VAL A 103 22.56 -13.41 -9.37
N GLY A 104 23.19 -13.59 -8.22
CA GLY A 104 23.75 -14.86 -7.80
C GLY A 104 25.27 -14.87 -7.72
N ALA A 105 25.87 -16.05 -7.67
CA ALA A 105 27.31 -16.23 -7.63
C ALA A 105 27.75 -17.00 -8.88
N LEU A 106 29.01 -16.81 -9.27
CA LEU A 106 29.60 -17.50 -10.41
C LEU A 106 31.04 -17.93 -10.13
N PHE A 107 31.50 -18.87 -10.93
CA PHE A 107 32.90 -19.16 -11.16
C PHE A 107 33.36 -18.50 -12.45
N LEU A 108 34.59 -17.97 -12.46
CA LEU A 108 35.30 -17.53 -13.66
C LEU A 108 36.74 -18.02 -13.66
N THR A 109 37.36 -18.09 -14.84
CA THR A 109 38.79 -18.43 -14.98
C THR A 109 39.48 -17.38 -15.84
N LEU A 110 40.59 -16.84 -15.34
CA LEU A 110 41.47 -15.94 -16.08
C LEU A 110 42.51 -16.73 -16.87
N GLU A 111 42.85 -16.22 -18.05
CA GLU A 111 44.01 -16.68 -18.82
C GLU A 111 44.53 -15.53 -19.68
N ASP A 112 45.85 -15.38 -19.76
CA ASP A 112 46.47 -14.55 -20.78
C ASP A 112 46.96 -15.43 -21.93
N ALA A 113 46.20 -15.43 -23.04
CA ALA A 113 46.56 -16.15 -24.26
C ALA A 113 47.40 -15.31 -25.24
N THR A 114 47.64 -14.03 -24.93
CA THR A 114 48.23 -13.05 -25.87
C THR A 114 49.68 -12.73 -25.56
N PHE A 115 50.14 -12.99 -24.33
CA PHE A 115 51.50 -12.70 -23.86
C PHE A 115 52.61 -13.17 -24.82
N ALA A 116 52.51 -14.41 -25.32
CA ALA A 116 53.47 -15.02 -26.24
C ALA A 116 52.90 -15.17 -27.66
N SER A 117 52.06 -14.23 -28.10
CA SER A 117 51.44 -14.27 -29.44
C SER A 117 52.45 -14.20 -30.60
N VAL A 118 53.63 -13.62 -30.37
CA VAL A 118 54.73 -13.58 -31.33
C VAL A 118 55.34 -14.96 -31.63
N ASP A 119 55.23 -15.89 -30.69
CA ASP A 119 55.75 -17.27 -30.79
C ASP A 119 54.69 -18.22 -31.39
N ALA A 120 53.66 -17.66 -32.04
CA ALA A 120 52.51 -18.46 -32.47
C ALA A 120 52.84 -19.45 -33.60
N SER A 121 53.93 -19.22 -34.33
CA SER A 121 54.38 -20.03 -35.47
C SER A 121 55.14 -21.29 -35.08
N ASP A 122 55.70 -21.35 -33.87
CA ASP A 122 56.64 -22.42 -33.45
C ASP A 122 56.35 -23.01 -32.07
N SER A 123 55.30 -22.57 -31.38
CA SER A 123 54.88 -23.13 -30.09
C SER A 123 53.38 -23.44 -30.01
N SER A 124 53.01 -24.41 -29.20
CA SER A 124 51.62 -24.82 -28.97
C SER A 124 50.87 -23.82 -28.07
N PRO A 125 49.52 -23.78 -28.11
CA PRO A 125 48.75 -22.91 -27.22
C PRO A 125 49.09 -23.07 -25.74
N ALA A 126 49.29 -24.31 -25.26
CA ALA A 126 49.61 -24.59 -23.85
C ALA A 126 50.98 -24.02 -23.41
N GLU A 127 51.92 -23.87 -24.35
CA GLU A 127 53.22 -23.25 -24.10
C GLU A 127 53.14 -21.71 -24.09
N ARG A 128 52.11 -21.15 -24.73
CA ARG A 128 51.93 -19.70 -24.92
C ARG A 128 50.96 -19.04 -23.95
N THR A 129 50.02 -19.77 -23.38
CA THR A 129 49.05 -19.19 -22.43
C THR A 129 49.59 -19.14 -21.01
N ILE A 130 49.13 -18.16 -20.23
CA ILE A 130 49.39 -18.06 -18.80
C ILE A 130 48.06 -18.36 -18.08
N PRO A 131 47.88 -19.58 -17.55
CA PRO A 131 46.63 -19.96 -16.92
C PRO A 131 46.53 -19.39 -15.50
N GLN A 132 45.31 -19.24 -14.99
CA GLN A 132 45.06 -19.04 -13.57
C GLN A 132 45.39 -20.29 -12.75
N SER A 133 46.01 -20.13 -11.58
CA SER A 133 46.19 -21.20 -10.59
C SER A 133 46.16 -20.65 -9.16
N PRO A 134 45.28 -21.15 -8.27
CA PRO A 134 44.22 -22.15 -8.52
C PRO A 134 43.07 -21.58 -9.34
N ALA A 135 42.34 -22.44 -10.05
CA ALA A 135 41.13 -22.11 -10.81
C ALA A 135 39.98 -23.09 -10.49
N PRO A 136 38.70 -22.68 -10.59
CA PRO A 136 38.22 -21.34 -10.95
C PRO A 136 38.22 -20.35 -9.76
N LEU A 137 38.06 -19.05 -10.04
CA LEU A 137 37.79 -18.00 -9.07
C LEU A 137 36.28 -17.92 -8.77
N ALA A 138 35.90 -17.98 -7.49
CA ALA A 138 34.55 -17.68 -7.03
C ALA A 138 34.34 -16.17 -6.97
N VAL A 139 33.26 -15.69 -7.60
CA VAL A 139 32.86 -14.28 -7.58
C VAL A 139 31.38 -14.16 -7.22
N GLY A 140 31.08 -13.37 -6.20
CA GLY A 140 29.70 -13.16 -5.75
C GLY A 140 29.59 -12.69 -4.31
N ARG A 141 28.38 -12.49 -3.79
CA ARG A 141 27.10 -12.73 -4.48
C ARG A 141 26.58 -11.43 -5.07
N PHE A 142 26.13 -11.47 -6.31
CA PHE A 142 25.42 -10.37 -6.93
C PHE A 142 23.96 -10.31 -6.50
N VAL A 143 23.46 -9.11 -6.21
CA VAL A 143 22.08 -8.79 -5.83
C VAL A 143 21.48 -7.81 -6.86
N PRO A 144 20.15 -7.63 -6.92
CA PRO A 144 19.58 -6.63 -7.83
C PRO A 144 20.17 -5.24 -7.58
N ASP A 145 20.28 -4.44 -8.63
CA ASP A 145 20.70 -3.05 -8.51
C ASP A 145 19.59 -2.19 -7.89
N HIS A 146 18.37 -2.37 -8.38
CA HIS A 146 17.17 -1.67 -7.91
C HIS A 146 15.93 -2.49 -8.27
N PHE A 147 14.78 -2.06 -7.74
CA PHE A 147 13.49 -2.54 -8.19
C PHE A 147 12.80 -1.51 -9.09
N THR A 148 11.98 -1.98 -10.01
CA THR A 148 11.02 -1.15 -10.74
C THR A 148 9.63 -1.69 -10.51
N LEU A 149 8.63 -0.81 -10.43
CA LEU A 149 7.22 -1.19 -10.38
C LEU A 149 6.49 -0.68 -11.62
N SER A 150 5.54 -1.47 -12.10
CA SER A 150 4.63 -1.09 -13.19
C SER A 150 3.21 -1.58 -12.89
N SER A 151 2.20 -0.74 -13.14
CA SER A 151 0.79 -1.13 -12.96
C SER A 151 0.45 -2.37 -13.79
N SER A 152 -0.25 -3.29 -13.14
CA SER A 152 -0.95 -4.41 -13.77
C SER A 152 -2.45 -4.14 -13.82
N VAL A 153 -2.98 -3.47 -12.78
CA VAL A 153 -4.39 -3.07 -12.66
C VAL A 153 -4.44 -1.71 -11.99
N ASP A 154 -5.06 -0.75 -12.68
CA ASP A 154 -5.28 0.58 -12.12
C ASP A 154 -6.45 0.54 -11.11
N PRO A 155 -6.29 1.18 -9.93
CA PRO A 155 -7.29 1.15 -8.88
C PRO A 155 -8.51 2.00 -9.20
N LEU A 156 -9.62 1.64 -8.56
CA LEU A 156 -10.86 2.40 -8.55
C LEU A 156 -11.41 2.39 -7.12
N PHE A 157 -11.70 3.55 -6.54
CA PHE A 157 -12.34 3.64 -5.23
C PHE A 157 -13.87 3.46 -5.33
N LEU A 158 -14.47 2.95 -4.26
CA LEU A 158 -15.93 2.91 -4.11
C LEU A 158 -16.45 4.27 -3.63
N THR A 159 -17.34 4.90 -4.40
CA THR A 159 -18.18 5.99 -3.91
C THR A 159 -19.18 5.43 -2.89
N PHE A 160 -19.30 6.06 -1.73
CA PHE A 160 -20.17 5.67 -0.60
C PHE A 160 -19.85 4.29 0.04
N ASN A 161 -18.86 3.54 -0.46
CA ASN A 161 -18.46 2.24 0.08
C ASN A 161 -19.60 1.19 0.20
N ASP A 162 -20.63 1.29 -0.63
CA ASP A 162 -21.74 0.35 -0.72
C ASP A 162 -22.10 0.11 -2.18
N ALA A 163 -21.56 -0.96 -2.76
CA ALA A 163 -21.79 -1.33 -4.16
C ALA A 163 -23.26 -1.71 -4.47
N THR A 164 -24.08 -1.94 -3.44
CA THR A 164 -25.51 -2.28 -3.61
C THR A 164 -26.42 -1.05 -3.60
N CYS A 165 -25.88 0.14 -3.35
CA CYS A 165 -26.67 1.37 -3.43
C CYS A 165 -27.00 1.71 -4.90
N PRO A 166 -28.28 2.01 -5.22
CA PRO A 166 -28.73 2.21 -6.61
C PRO A 166 -28.18 3.49 -7.26
N SER A 167 -27.93 4.54 -6.47
CA SER A 167 -27.38 5.80 -6.96
C SER A 167 -26.38 6.35 -5.95
N ARG A 168 -25.13 6.50 -6.41
CA ARG A 168 -24.01 6.96 -5.62
C ARG A 168 -23.45 8.19 -6.34
N SER A 169 -23.17 9.24 -5.59
CA SER A 169 -22.64 10.50 -6.15
C SER A 169 -21.74 11.25 -5.18
N PHE A 170 -21.65 10.79 -3.92
CA PHE A 170 -20.86 11.40 -2.87
C PHE A 170 -20.46 10.36 -1.81
N THR A 171 -19.58 10.76 -0.90
CA THR A 171 -19.25 10.03 0.34
C THR A 171 -19.31 11.00 1.51
N TYR A 172 -19.76 10.58 2.69
CA TYR A 172 -19.73 11.44 3.86
C TYR A 172 -18.30 11.59 4.43
N ILE A 173 -17.91 12.79 4.85
CA ILE A 173 -16.66 13.00 5.58
C ILE A 173 -16.72 12.25 6.91
N GLY A 174 -15.71 11.42 7.17
CA GLY A 174 -15.66 10.45 8.27
C GLY A 174 -16.14 9.05 7.91
N GLN A 175 -16.80 8.86 6.76
CA GLN A 175 -17.20 7.54 6.28
C GLN A 175 -15.99 6.82 5.66
N PRO A 176 -15.64 5.61 6.12
CA PRO A 176 -14.58 4.83 5.49
C PRO A 176 -14.98 4.35 4.10
N PHE A 177 -14.05 4.42 3.15
CA PHE A 177 -14.20 3.91 1.78
C PHE A 177 -13.01 3.04 1.38
N GLY A 178 -13.27 2.03 0.55
CA GLY A 178 -12.26 1.10 0.05
C GLY A 178 -12.22 1.07 -1.48
N TYR A 179 -11.62 0.00 -2.01
CA TYR A 179 -11.45 -0.21 -3.44
C TYR A 179 -12.63 -0.98 -4.07
N ALA A 180 -13.10 -0.49 -5.21
CA ALA A 180 -13.93 -1.26 -6.14
C ALA A 180 -13.03 -2.14 -7.03
N VAL A 181 -11.85 -1.63 -7.39
CA VAL A 181 -10.77 -2.34 -8.06
C VAL A 181 -9.49 -2.09 -7.28
N LEU A 182 -8.81 -3.15 -6.86
CA LEU A 182 -7.57 -3.06 -6.08
C LEU A 182 -6.40 -2.62 -6.97
N PRO A 183 -5.49 -1.77 -6.48
CA PRO A 183 -4.25 -1.48 -7.17
C PRO A 183 -3.36 -2.73 -7.20
N GLN A 184 -2.90 -3.09 -8.39
CA GLN A 184 -1.95 -4.20 -8.57
C GLN A 184 -0.78 -3.74 -9.42
N ALA A 185 0.42 -4.19 -9.07
CA ALA A 185 1.64 -3.87 -9.80
C ALA A 185 2.57 -5.07 -9.88
N GLN A 186 3.37 -5.13 -10.94
CA GLN A 186 4.50 -6.03 -11.01
C GLN A 186 5.75 -5.34 -10.45
N VAL A 187 6.40 -5.98 -9.49
CA VAL A 187 7.74 -5.63 -9.01
C VAL A 187 8.75 -6.40 -9.86
N ALA A 188 9.77 -5.74 -10.40
CA ALA A 188 10.85 -6.38 -11.15
C ALA A 188 12.22 -6.00 -10.56
N ALA A 189 13.04 -7.00 -10.29
CA ALA A 189 14.44 -6.87 -9.91
C ALA A 189 15.29 -6.57 -11.15
N LYS A 190 16.03 -5.47 -11.13
CA LYS A 190 16.79 -4.98 -12.29
C LYS A 190 18.27 -4.95 -12.02
N SER A 191 19.07 -5.16 -13.07
CA SER A 191 20.49 -4.79 -13.09
C SER A 191 20.64 -3.28 -13.28
N ALA A 192 21.85 -2.76 -13.13
CA ALA A 192 22.16 -1.34 -13.38
C ALA A 192 21.85 -0.89 -14.82
N SER A 193 21.76 -1.83 -15.79
CA SER A 193 21.35 -1.54 -17.18
C SER A 193 19.85 -1.69 -17.43
N GLY A 194 19.03 -1.96 -16.40
CA GLY A 194 17.57 -2.07 -16.51
C GLY A 194 17.06 -3.44 -16.99
N THR A 195 17.94 -4.43 -17.17
CA THR A 195 17.54 -5.80 -17.53
C THR A 195 17.01 -6.52 -16.30
N THR A 196 15.95 -7.32 -16.45
CA THR A 196 15.44 -8.13 -15.34
C THR A 196 16.46 -9.22 -14.96
N THR A 197 16.77 -9.34 -13.66
CA THR A 197 17.69 -10.34 -13.12
C THR A 197 16.92 -11.63 -12.83
N VAL A 198 16.90 -12.58 -13.76
CA VAL A 198 16.02 -13.77 -13.71
C VAL A 198 16.38 -14.75 -12.60
N ASN A 199 17.64 -14.71 -12.14
CA ASN A 199 18.12 -15.54 -11.04
C ASN A 199 17.66 -15.03 -9.66
N TYR A 200 17.05 -13.85 -9.58
CA TYR A 200 16.44 -13.36 -8.35
C TYR A 200 15.12 -14.12 -8.09
N SER A 201 15.27 -15.31 -7.51
CA SER A 201 14.20 -16.27 -7.24
C SER A 201 14.57 -17.17 -6.04
N GLY A 202 13.62 -17.96 -5.55
CA GLY A 202 13.86 -18.94 -4.48
C GLY A 202 14.52 -18.31 -3.25
N SER A 203 15.65 -18.86 -2.80
CA SER A 203 16.39 -18.34 -1.64
C SER A 203 17.06 -16.99 -1.86
N LEU A 204 17.19 -16.53 -3.12
CA LEU A 204 17.69 -15.20 -3.46
C LEU A 204 16.60 -14.14 -3.50
N TRP A 205 15.32 -14.52 -3.61
CA TRP A 205 14.21 -13.60 -3.45
C TRP A 205 14.07 -13.21 -1.97
N LYS A 206 14.35 -11.95 -1.64
CA LYS A 206 14.35 -11.47 -0.24
C LYS A 206 13.13 -10.63 0.12
N LEU A 207 12.45 -10.07 -0.86
CA LEU A 207 11.28 -9.23 -0.63
C LEU A 207 10.12 -10.01 0.00
N THR A 208 9.51 -9.41 0.99
CA THR A 208 8.29 -9.83 1.67
C THR A 208 7.23 -8.73 1.58
N ALA A 209 6.01 -9.00 2.03
CA ALA A 209 4.97 -7.99 2.09
C ALA A 209 5.33 -6.79 3.00
N ASN A 210 6.16 -6.99 4.03
CA ASN A 210 6.63 -5.92 4.91
C ASN A 210 7.60 -4.96 4.22
N ASP A 211 8.23 -5.41 3.13
CA ASP A 211 9.17 -4.61 2.36
C ASP A 211 8.46 -3.71 1.34
N ILE A 212 7.12 -3.79 1.27
CA ILE A 212 6.29 -2.92 0.44
C ILE A 212 5.73 -1.78 1.29
N LEU A 213 6.10 -0.56 0.92
CA LEU A 213 5.54 0.67 1.48
C LEU A 213 4.43 1.21 0.58
N GLN A 214 3.27 1.44 1.16
CA GLN A 214 2.13 2.15 0.54
C GLN A 214 2.01 3.53 1.18
N ASN A 215 2.15 4.58 0.39
CA ASN A 215 2.00 5.96 0.86
C ASN A 215 0.86 6.66 0.12
N TYR A 216 -0.20 6.99 0.86
CA TYR A 216 -1.34 7.72 0.35
C TYR A 216 -1.14 9.23 0.54
N SER A 217 -1.47 9.99 -0.48
CA SER A 217 -1.41 11.46 -0.45
C SER A 217 -2.64 12.05 -1.12
N GLY A 218 -3.01 13.27 -0.74
CA GLY A 218 -4.15 13.96 -1.32
C GLY A 218 -4.36 15.33 -0.67
N THR A 219 -5.28 16.11 -1.24
CA THR A 219 -5.75 17.36 -0.63
C THR A 219 -7.27 17.39 -0.61
N PRO A 220 -7.93 17.39 0.58
CA PRO A 220 -7.36 17.17 1.91
C PRO A 220 -6.58 15.85 2.02
N ALA A 221 -5.76 15.69 3.05
CA ALA A 221 -5.02 14.45 3.27
C ALA A 221 -5.97 13.35 3.78
N PRO A 222 -6.01 12.16 3.15
CA PRO A 222 -6.74 11.03 3.69
C PRO A 222 -6.01 10.45 4.90
N ASP A 223 -6.77 9.92 5.86
CA ASP A 223 -6.28 9.03 6.90
C ASP A 223 -6.17 7.61 6.33
N ALA A 224 -4.96 7.06 6.39
CA ALA A 224 -4.58 5.74 5.91
C ALA A 224 -4.25 4.75 7.05
N SER A 225 -4.70 5.03 8.27
CA SER A 225 -4.55 4.11 9.42
C SER A 225 -5.30 2.78 9.24
N GLY A 226 -6.32 2.76 8.38
CA GLY A 226 -7.08 1.56 7.99
C GLY A 226 -6.46 0.73 6.86
N ILE A 227 -5.21 1.00 6.48
CA ILE A 227 -4.49 0.22 5.46
C ILE A 227 -3.80 -0.98 6.10
N ALA A 228 -4.11 -2.17 5.60
CA ALA A 228 -3.54 -3.42 6.03
C ALA A 228 -2.31 -3.79 5.20
N MET A 229 -1.61 -4.84 5.63
CA MET A 229 -0.48 -5.37 4.90
C MET A 229 -0.91 -5.84 3.50
N PRO A 230 -0.18 -5.45 2.44
CA PRO A 230 -0.48 -5.91 1.10
C PRO A 230 -0.05 -7.38 0.93
N SER A 231 -0.34 -7.93 -0.24
CA SER A 231 0.22 -9.21 -0.67
C SER A 231 1.37 -9.00 -1.64
N LEU A 232 2.38 -9.87 -1.55
CA LEU A 232 3.50 -9.94 -2.50
C LEU A 232 3.81 -11.41 -2.77
N SER A 233 3.81 -11.81 -4.05
CA SER A 233 4.18 -13.17 -4.47
C SER A 233 5.29 -13.14 -5.51
N SER A 234 6.27 -14.03 -5.40
CA SER A 234 7.33 -14.16 -6.40
C SER A 234 6.85 -14.97 -7.60
N ASN A 235 7.17 -14.51 -8.81
CA ASN A 235 6.99 -15.25 -10.06
C ASN A 235 8.18 -16.16 -10.37
N SER A 236 9.19 -16.24 -9.49
CA SER A 236 10.39 -17.07 -9.63
C SER A 236 11.23 -16.78 -10.88
N ASN A 237 11.19 -15.55 -11.38
CA ASN A 237 11.87 -15.13 -12.61
C ASN A 237 12.43 -13.69 -12.52
N GLY A 238 12.78 -13.24 -11.30
CA GLY A 238 13.17 -11.84 -11.07
C GLY A 238 12.00 -10.86 -10.99
N THR A 239 10.74 -11.33 -11.06
CA THR A 239 9.56 -10.50 -10.86
C THR A 239 8.66 -11.05 -9.76
N GLY A 240 7.76 -10.21 -9.25
CA GLY A 240 6.70 -10.59 -8.33
C GLY A 240 5.48 -9.70 -8.47
N ASN A 241 4.35 -10.14 -7.94
CA ASN A 241 3.07 -9.46 -8.04
C ASN A 241 2.69 -8.87 -6.68
N TYR A 242 2.50 -7.56 -6.67
CA TYR A 242 1.93 -6.81 -5.57
C TYR A 242 0.43 -6.63 -5.77
N SER A 243 -0.35 -6.76 -4.70
CA SER A 243 -1.75 -6.33 -4.63
C SER A 243 -2.03 -5.73 -3.27
N ALA A 244 -2.71 -4.59 -3.23
CA ALA A 244 -3.25 -4.02 -1.99
C ALA A 244 -4.29 -4.96 -1.36
N ASN A 245 -4.64 -4.69 -0.11
CA ASN A 245 -5.51 -5.53 0.68
C ASN A 245 -6.99 -5.15 0.44
N SER A 246 -7.88 -6.12 0.26
CA SER A 246 -9.31 -5.85 0.05
C SER A 246 -10.02 -5.24 1.27
N ALA A 247 -9.42 -5.40 2.46
CA ALA A 247 -9.90 -4.78 3.69
C ALA A 247 -9.44 -3.32 3.86
N ASP A 248 -8.58 -2.79 2.97
CA ASP A 248 -8.07 -1.42 3.05
C ASP A 248 -9.21 -0.41 3.09
N ARG A 249 -9.15 0.49 4.06
CA ARG A 249 -10.09 1.61 4.20
C ARG A 249 -9.34 2.91 4.40
N LEU A 250 -9.68 3.89 3.59
CA LEU A 250 -9.31 5.29 3.79
C LEU A 250 -10.49 6.05 4.40
N VAL A 251 -10.17 7.12 5.13
CA VAL A 251 -11.17 8.03 5.71
C VAL A 251 -10.69 9.45 5.50
N PHE A 252 -11.58 10.39 5.16
CA PHE A 252 -11.28 11.81 5.39
C PHE A 252 -11.65 12.18 6.82
N PRO A 253 -10.69 12.64 7.65
CA PRO A 253 -10.95 12.95 9.04
C PRO A 253 -12.10 13.94 9.21
N ARG A 254 -12.93 13.68 10.22
CA ARG A 254 -14.10 14.48 10.55
C ARG A 254 -13.84 15.21 11.86
N SER A 255 -14.01 16.54 11.87
CA SER A 255 -13.86 17.35 13.09
C SER A 255 -14.89 18.47 13.14
N VAL A 256 -14.81 19.41 12.21
CA VAL A 256 -15.75 20.54 12.07
C VAL A 256 -16.48 20.47 10.73
N PRO A 257 -17.68 21.06 10.62
CA PRO A 257 -18.38 21.16 9.35
C PRO A 257 -17.49 21.76 8.26
N ALA A 258 -17.29 21.00 7.19
CA ALA A 258 -16.53 21.41 6.02
C ALA A 258 -17.47 21.59 4.83
N VAL A 259 -17.17 22.57 3.97
CA VAL A 259 -17.83 22.67 2.66
C VAL A 259 -17.53 21.43 1.82
N PRO A 260 -18.42 21.05 0.89
CA PRO A 260 -18.15 19.95 -0.01
C PRO A 260 -16.88 20.17 -0.85
N PHE A 261 -16.15 19.09 -1.11
CA PHE A 261 -14.96 19.11 -1.97
C PHE A 261 -14.89 17.82 -2.79
N ASP A 262 -14.12 17.86 -3.88
CA ASP A 262 -13.83 16.68 -4.69
C ASP A 262 -12.44 16.17 -4.32
N ALA A 263 -12.32 14.88 -4.01
CA ALA A 263 -11.08 14.29 -3.55
C ALA A 263 -10.15 13.95 -4.72
N SER A 264 -8.86 14.26 -4.55
CA SER A 264 -7.77 13.78 -5.40
C SER A 264 -6.77 13.04 -4.53
N ILE A 265 -6.72 11.71 -4.67
CA ILE A 265 -5.88 10.82 -3.86
C ILE A 265 -4.89 10.10 -4.78
N ALA A 266 -3.62 10.07 -4.42
CA ALA A 266 -2.60 9.26 -5.09
C ALA A 266 -2.02 8.23 -4.11
N LEU A 267 -1.69 7.05 -4.64
CA LEU A 267 -0.98 5.98 -3.93
C LEU A 267 0.41 5.79 -4.55
N ALA A 268 1.46 6.09 -3.78
CA ALA A 268 2.82 5.71 -4.14
C ALA A 268 3.19 4.36 -3.52
N VAL A 269 3.69 3.43 -4.34
CA VAL A 269 4.14 2.10 -3.91
C VAL A 269 5.63 1.94 -4.19
N SER A 270 6.36 1.46 -3.19
CA SER A 270 7.78 1.12 -3.31
C SER A 270 8.11 -0.18 -2.59
N ALA A 271 9.08 -0.91 -3.12
CA ALA A 271 9.71 -2.07 -2.49
C ALA A 271 11.10 -1.70 -1.97
N SER A 272 11.49 -2.25 -0.81
CA SER A 272 12.80 -2.02 -0.23
C SER A 272 13.34 -3.26 0.48
N ASP A 273 14.38 -3.87 -0.08
CA ASP A 273 15.09 -5.00 0.50
C ASP A 273 16.26 -4.51 1.35
N SER A 274 16.15 -4.70 2.66
CA SER A 274 17.20 -4.42 3.63
C SER A 274 17.92 -5.68 4.15
N SER A 275 17.69 -6.86 3.58
CA SER A 275 18.14 -8.13 4.18
C SER A 275 19.66 -8.27 4.28
N GLU A 276 20.40 -7.54 3.44
CA GLU A 276 21.87 -7.55 3.40
C GLU A 276 22.51 -6.33 4.06
N ASN A 277 21.71 -5.41 4.63
CA ASN A 277 22.20 -4.10 5.09
C ASN A 277 23.08 -4.16 6.36
N ALA A 278 23.04 -5.27 7.09
CA ALA A 278 23.81 -5.47 8.32
C ALA A 278 25.32 -5.57 8.06
N VAL A 279 25.74 -5.89 6.83
CA VAL A 279 27.15 -5.91 6.43
C VAL A 279 27.52 -4.53 5.86
N PRO A 280 28.53 -3.84 6.43
CA PRO A 280 28.96 -2.52 5.95
C PRO A 280 29.27 -2.51 4.45
N GLY A 281 28.75 -1.49 3.77
CA GLY A 281 28.89 -1.29 2.32
C GLY A 281 27.88 -2.03 1.45
N ASN A 282 27.04 -2.93 1.99
CA ASN A 282 26.00 -3.60 1.18
C ASN A 282 24.84 -2.66 0.84
N GLY A 283 24.36 -1.89 1.81
CA GLY A 283 23.26 -0.93 1.65
C GLY A 283 21.88 -1.59 1.52
N ILE A 284 20.90 -0.81 1.05
CA ILE A 284 19.49 -1.21 0.87
C ILE A 284 19.15 -1.14 -0.62
N ILE A 285 18.45 -2.15 -1.15
CA ILE A 285 18.00 -2.18 -2.54
C ILE A 285 16.55 -1.72 -2.58
N SER A 286 16.27 -0.59 -3.25
CA SER A 286 14.95 0.01 -3.24
C SER A 286 14.42 0.24 -4.65
N THR A 287 13.13 0.57 -4.75
CA THR A 287 12.55 1.06 -5.99
C THR A 287 13.09 2.43 -6.37
N GLN A 288 13.34 2.66 -7.66
CA GLN A 288 13.82 3.94 -8.17
C GLN A 288 13.16 4.30 -9.52
N PRO A 289 12.24 5.29 -9.58
CA PRO A 289 11.44 5.89 -8.49
C PRO A 289 10.24 5.00 -8.07
N PRO A 290 9.54 5.30 -6.97
CA PRO A 290 8.27 4.65 -6.62
C PRO A 290 7.26 4.72 -7.78
N TYR A 291 6.42 3.70 -7.90
CA TYR A 291 5.30 3.74 -8.84
C TYR A 291 4.12 4.45 -8.20
N VAL A 292 3.50 5.38 -8.92
CA VAL A 292 2.40 6.20 -8.40
C VAL A 292 1.13 5.89 -9.18
N PHE A 293 0.09 5.46 -8.47
CA PHE A 293 -1.27 5.41 -8.97
C PHE A 293 -1.93 6.77 -8.66
N ASP A 294 -2.11 7.60 -9.68
CA ASP A 294 -2.62 8.97 -9.54
C ASP A 294 -3.59 9.38 -10.65
N GLY A 295 -4.12 8.43 -11.44
CA GLY A 295 -5.04 8.75 -12.55
C GLY A 295 -4.46 9.78 -13.53
N SER A 296 -3.18 9.65 -13.88
CA SER A 296 -2.47 10.63 -14.72
C SER A 296 -2.41 12.03 -14.11
N GLY A 297 -2.26 12.09 -12.78
CA GLY A 297 -2.16 13.33 -12.00
C GLY A 297 -3.49 13.91 -11.51
N SER A 298 -4.64 13.29 -11.83
CA SER A 298 -5.98 13.74 -11.37
C SER A 298 -6.42 13.10 -10.05
N GLY A 299 -5.63 12.17 -9.51
CA GLY A 299 -6.00 11.26 -8.44
C GLY A 299 -6.61 9.95 -8.98
N ILE A 300 -6.62 8.93 -8.15
CA ILE A 300 -7.31 7.65 -8.41
C ILE A 300 -8.81 7.91 -8.55
N ASP A 301 -9.42 7.34 -9.60
CA ASP A 301 -10.83 7.48 -9.89
C ASP A 301 -11.74 6.84 -8.83
N PHE A 302 -12.98 7.30 -8.80
CA PHE A 302 -14.07 6.72 -8.01
C PHE A 302 -15.14 6.18 -8.95
N ASP A 303 -15.78 5.07 -8.58
CA ASP A 303 -16.75 4.38 -9.45
C ASP A 303 -18.04 5.17 -9.71
N SER A 304 -18.35 6.18 -8.89
CA SER A 304 -19.53 7.03 -9.03
C SER A 304 -19.29 8.47 -8.54
N GLY A 305 -18.10 9.02 -8.81
CA GLY A 305 -17.73 10.38 -8.43
C GLY A 305 -17.00 10.49 -7.08
N ASN A 306 -16.20 11.54 -6.95
CA ASN A 306 -15.22 11.75 -5.88
C ASN A 306 -15.63 12.86 -4.90
N ARG A 307 -16.90 13.24 -4.86
CA ARG A 307 -17.40 14.31 -3.99
C ARG A 307 -17.52 13.84 -2.54
N PHE A 308 -17.02 14.64 -1.60
CA PHE A 308 -17.14 14.43 -0.17
C PHE A 308 -17.95 15.55 0.49
N VAL A 309 -18.85 15.19 1.40
CA VAL A 309 -19.74 16.15 2.09
C VAL A 309 -19.75 15.91 3.60
N TYR A 310 -19.79 16.98 4.40
CA TYR A 310 -19.92 16.85 5.84
C TYR A 310 -21.39 16.60 6.22
N GLY A 311 -21.72 15.36 6.59
CA GLY A 311 -23.11 14.93 6.84
C GLY A 311 -23.57 15.04 8.28
N ARG A 312 -24.89 15.02 8.53
CA ARG A 312 -25.50 14.67 9.81
C ARG A 312 -26.88 14.04 9.58
N ILE A 313 -27.40 13.30 10.54
CA ILE A 313 -28.84 13.00 10.62
C ILE A 313 -29.52 14.11 11.44
N TYR A 314 -30.61 14.63 10.88
CA TYR A 314 -31.52 15.54 11.55
C TYR A 314 -32.80 14.79 11.90
N LEU A 315 -33.15 14.81 13.18
CA LEU A 315 -34.33 14.15 13.73
C LEU A 315 -35.19 15.19 14.45
N PRO A 316 -36.30 15.65 13.85
CA PRO A 316 -37.20 16.60 14.50
C PRO A 316 -38.20 15.91 15.43
N ASN A 317 -38.73 16.67 16.39
CA ASN A 317 -39.90 16.25 17.17
C ASN A 317 -41.12 16.03 16.25
N ALA A 318 -42.01 15.12 16.65
CA ALA A 318 -43.23 14.81 15.93
C ALA A 318 -44.45 14.83 16.88
N HIS A 319 -45.59 15.29 16.36
CA HIS A 319 -46.83 15.43 17.11
C HIS A 319 -47.99 14.87 16.28
N GLY A 320 -48.87 14.10 16.89
CA GLY A 320 -50.06 13.55 16.23
C GLY A 320 -51.10 13.04 17.21
N SER A 321 -52.17 12.45 16.68
CA SER A 321 -53.16 11.74 17.50
C SER A 321 -52.62 10.38 17.94
N GLU A 322 -53.01 9.97 19.13
CA GLU A 322 -52.90 8.62 19.65
C GLU A 322 -53.61 7.55 18.80
N LEU A 323 -54.52 7.94 17.91
CA LEU A 323 -55.31 7.04 17.06
C LEU A 323 -54.70 6.77 15.69
N ALA A 324 -53.59 7.45 15.33
CA ALA A 324 -52.97 7.33 14.03
C ALA A 324 -51.47 7.03 14.14
N ALA A 325 -50.93 6.36 13.12
CA ALA A 325 -49.49 6.24 12.98
C ALA A 325 -48.86 7.64 12.84
N LEU A 326 -47.71 7.86 13.46
CA LEU A 326 -47.04 9.16 13.49
C LEU A 326 -45.74 9.12 12.68
N PRO A 327 -45.71 9.69 11.46
CA PRO A 327 -44.48 9.85 10.70
C PRO A 327 -43.53 10.84 11.40
N VAL A 328 -42.25 10.50 11.44
CA VAL A 328 -41.18 11.38 11.93
C VAL A 328 -40.29 11.72 10.74
N ALA A 329 -40.20 13.01 10.40
CA ALA A 329 -39.46 13.50 9.24
C ALA A 329 -37.94 13.50 9.47
N MET A 330 -37.36 12.32 9.64
CA MET A 330 -35.91 12.16 9.75
C MET A 330 -35.25 12.34 8.39
N GLU A 331 -34.17 13.14 8.37
CA GLU A 331 -33.42 13.49 7.17
C GLU A 331 -31.92 13.31 7.34
N THR A 332 -31.21 12.90 6.29
CA THR A 332 -29.79 13.16 6.17
C THR A 332 -29.58 14.57 5.60
N GLN A 333 -28.64 15.30 6.18
CA GLN A 333 -28.29 16.66 5.81
C GLN A 333 -26.79 16.78 5.57
N TYR A 334 -26.37 17.74 4.76
CA TYR A 334 -24.96 18.11 4.64
C TYR A 334 -24.74 19.61 4.84
N TYR A 335 -23.54 19.99 5.28
CA TYR A 335 -23.17 21.40 5.44
C TYR A 335 -22.77 22.01 4.10
N ASN A 336 -23.45 23.07 3.68
CA ASN A 336 -23.22 23.73 2.39
C ASN A 336 -22.31 24.97 2.47
N GLY A 337 -21.69 25.24 3.61
CA GLY A 337 -20.90 26.45 3.88
C GLY A 337 -21.64 27.56 4.61
N ILE A 338 -22.98 27.48 4.67
CA ILE A 338 -23.83 28.41 5.42
C ILE A 338 -24.55 27.66 6.54
N GLY A 339 -25.14 26.52 6.21
CA GLY A 339 -25.90 25.71 7.15
C GLY A 339 -26.06 24.29 6.66
N PHE A 340 -26.76 23.48 7.46
CA PHE A 340 -27.13 22.14 7.06
C PHE A 340 -28.40 22.16 6.23
N VAL A 341 -28.37 21.49 5.08
CA VAL A 341 -29.51 21.33 4.16
C VAL A 341 -29.70 19.85 3.86
N THR A 342 -30.93 19.43 3.55
CA THR A 342 -31.26 18.05 3.20
C THR A 342 -30.40 17.55 2.04
N ASN A 343 -29.83 16.36 2.18
CA ASN A 343 -29.02 15.73 1.15
C ASN A 343 -29.91 14.97 0.17
N MET A 344 -30.46 15.67 -0.83
CA MET A 344 -31.36 15.07 -1.82
C MET A 344 -30.69 14.02 -2.71
N ASP A 345 -29.36 13.93 -2.70
CA ASP A 345 -28.61 12.91 -3.43
C ASP A 345 -28.47 11.59 -2.63
N ASP A 346 -28.82 11.60 -1.34
CA ASP A 346 -28.69 10.42 -0.50
C ASP A 346 -29.80 9.40 -0.76
N GLN A 347 -29.41 8.34 -1.45
CA GLN A 347 -30.20 7.13 -1.69
C GLN A 347 -29.57 5.89 -1.04
N CYS A 348 -28.52 6.07 -0.24
CA CYS A 348 -27.66 4.98 0.21
C CYS A 348 -27.74 4.75 1.71
N THR A 349 -27.93 5.78 2.52
CA THR A 349 -27.96 5.64 3.99
C THR A 349 -29.06 4.66 4.43
N ILE A 350 -28.71 3.74 5.33
CA ILE A 350 -29.64 2.81 5.97
C ILE A 350 -29.50 2.97 7.48
N VAL A 351 -30.61 3.17 8.16
CA VAL A 351 -30.70 3.07 9.63
C VAL A 351 -31.57 1.88 9.95
N SER A 352 -31.07 0.97 10.77
CA SER A 352 -31.83 -0.21 11.20
C SER A 352 -32.75 0.14 12.37
N SER A 353 -33.89 -0.55 12.50
CA SER A 353 -34.76 -0.40 13.67
C SER A 353 -34.07 -0.79 14.98
N GLY A 354 -33.07 -1.69 14.92
CA GLY A 354 -32.26 -2.08 16.08
C GLY A 354 -31.33 -0.97 16.60
N SER A 355 -31.16 0.10 15.84
CA SER A 355 -30.39 1.30 16.21
C SER A 355 -31.25 2.40 16.82
N LEU A 356 -32.55 2.16 16.98
CA LEU A 356 -33.47 3.09 17.62
C LEU A 356 -33.64 2.71 19.09
N ALA A 357 -33.63 3.71 19.97
CA ALA A 357 -33.94 3.52 21.38
C ALA A 357 -35.03 4.48 21.84
N LEU A 358 -35.94 3.96 22.67
CA LEU A 358 -36.99 4.73 23.32
C LEU A 358 -36.68 4.90 24.79
N SER A 359 -36.94 6.09 25.31
CA SER A 359 -36.76 6.41 26.72
C SER A 359 -37.73 7.49 27.17
N ASN A 360 -37.75 7.77 28.48
CA ASN A 360 -38.46 8.91 29.07
C ASN A 360 -39.93 9.00 28.61
N TYR A 361 -40.68 7.92 28.82
CA TYR A 361 -42.13 7.90 28.62
C TYR A 361 -42.79 8.86 29.63
N GLN A 362 -43.70 9.70 29.15
CA GLN A 362 -44.35 10.75 29.96
C GLN A 362 -45.86 10.76 29.75
N LYS A 363 -46.57 11.21 30.79
CA LYS A 363 -48.04 11.27 30.88
C LYS A 363 -48.67 9.87 30.86
N ASN A 364 -49.66 9.62 30.01
CA ASN A 364 -50.40 8.37 29.93
C ASN A 364 -49.95 7.53 28.72
N LEU A 365 -48.64 7.57 28.42
CA LEU A 365 -48.02 6.72 27.41
C LEU A 365 -46.99 5.85 28.12
N ASP A 366 -47.11 4.53 27.98
CA ASP A 366 -46.27 3.53 28.62
C ASP A 366 -45.43 2.73 27.60
N PRO A 367 -44.32 2.08 28.05
CA PRO A 367 -43.53 1.20 27.20
C PRO A 367 -44.36 0.08 26.56
N GLY A 368 -44.22 -0.09 25.25
CA GLY A 368 -44.91 -1.13 24.47
C GLY A 368 -46.25 -0.68 23.87
N GLU A 369 -46.77 0.50 24.22
CA GLU A 369 -47.98 1.06 23.60
C GLU A 369 -47.71 1.60 22.19
N THR A 370 -46.49 2.08 21.93
CA THR A 370 -46.04 2.49 20.60
C THR A 370 -44.64 1.96 20.30
N ALA A 371 -44.33 1.79 19.02
CA ALA A 371 -43.02 1.36 18.55
C ALA A 371 -42.62 2.11 17.28
N PRO A 372 -41.37 2.57 17.14
CA PRO A 372 -40.86 3.11 15.89
C PRO A 372 -40.57 1.97 14.91
N ALA A 373 -40.94 2.18 13.67
CA ALA A 373 -40.59 1.34 12.54
C ALA A 373 -39.87 2.19 11.49
N ILE A 374 -38.77 1.65 10.98
CA ILE A 374 -38.01 2.20 9.86
C ILE A 374 -37.56 1.05 8.98
N SER A 375 -37.57 1.24 7.66
CA SER A 375 -37.13 0.23 6.72
C SER A 375 -36.61 0.83 5.43
N GLY A 376 -35.70 0.10 4.78
CA GLY A 376 -35.13 0.52 3.51
C GLY A 376 -34.09 1.63 3.64
N ARG A 377 -33.66 2.11 2.47
CA ARG A 377 -32.72 3.22 2.34
C ARG A 377 -33.45 4.54 2.44
N PHE A 378 -32.74 5.58 2.84
CA PHE A 378 -33.20 6.95 2.65
C PHE A 378 -33.46 7.19 1.16
N GLN A 379 -34.48 8.01 0.86
CA GLN A 379 -34.83 8.42 -0.49
C GLN A 379 -34.78 9.94 -0.56
N SER A 380 -33.84 10.46 -1.35
CA SER A 380 -33.55 11.89 -1.40
C SER A 380 -33.28 12.50 -0.02
N GLY A 381 -32.50 11.77 0.77
CA GLY A 381 -32.14 12.16 2.14
C GLY A 381 -33.29 12.11 3.14
N LYS A 382 -34.40 11.44 2.84
CA LYS A 382 -35.53 11.27 3.78
C LYS A 382 -35.80 9.81 4.09
N SER A 383 -36.11 9.51 5.35
CA SER A 383 -36.51 8.16 5.76
C SER A 383 -38.03 7.98 5.81
N ASN A 384 -38.48 6.75 6.06
CA ASN A 384 -39.88 6.40 6.30
C ASN A 384 -40.20 6.14 7.80
N LEU A 385 -39.37 6.66 8.71
CA LEU A 385 -39.54 6.45 10.15
C LEU A 385 -40.94 6.82 10.62
N THR A 386 -41.65 5.87 11.22
CA THR A 386 -43.04 6.03 11.66
C THR A 386 -43.26 5.29 12.97
N PHE A 387 -43.95 5.92 13.92
CA PHE A 387 -44.44 5.24 15.11
C PHE A 387 -45.81 4.61 14.87
N SER A 388 -46.06 3.44 15.45
CA SER A 388 -47.41 2.88 15.53
C SER A 388 -48.32 3.76 16.38
N ALA A 389 -49.63 3.78 16.08
CA ALA A 389 -50.62 4.45 16.91
C ALA A 389 -50.62 3.84 18.34
N PRO A 390 -50.49 4.63 19.41
CA PRO A 390 -50.62 4.15 20.78
C PRO A 390 -51.99 3.52 21.09
N GLY A 391 -53.05 3.99 20.43
CA GLY A 391 -54.43 3.60 20.70
C GLY A 391 -55.16 4.59 21.61
N LEU A 392 -56.49 4.48 21.62
CA LEU A 392 -57.36 5.37 22.40
C LEU A 392 -57.03 5.27 23.89
N GLY A 393 -56.87 6.43 24.53
CA GLY A 393 -56.50 6.53 25.94
C GLY A 393 -55.00 6.70 26.17
N ASN A 394 -54.14 6.31 25.23
CA ASN A 394 -52.68 6.27 25.43
C ASN A 394 -52.03 7.58 24.97
N SER A 395 -52.36 8.68 25.67
CA SER A 395 -51.87 10.03 25.35
C SER A 395 -50.62 10.38 26.16
N GLY A 396 -49.59 10.91 25.48
CA GLY A 396 -48.34 11.24 26.14
C GLY A 396 -47.20 11.49 25.19
N SER A 397 -45.98 11.30 25.66
CA SER A 397 -44.78 11.45 24.83
C SER A 397 -43.70 10.47 25.20
N VAL A 398 -42.84 10.14 24.23
CA VAL A 398 -41.65 9.32 24.40
C VAL A 398 -40.48 9.98 23.67
N ASP A 399 -39.29 9.90 24.26
CA ASP A 399 -38.06 10.34 23.61
C ASP A 399 -37.49 9.20 22.75
N LEU A 400 -37.19 9.53 21.50
CA LEU A 400 -36.52 8.69 20.52
C LEU A 400 -35.09 9.17 20.35
N CYS A 401 -34.14 8.25 20.30
CA CYS A 401 -32.80 8.54 19.80
C CYS A 401 -32.33 7.46 18.81
N ILE A 402 -31.29 7.80 18.04
CA ILE A 402 -30.66 6.89 17.08
C ILE A 402 -29.20 6.74 17.47
N ASP A 403 -28.82 5.52 17.80
CA ASP A 403 -27.47 5.15 18.21
C ASP A 403 -26.59 5.02 16.95
N LEU A 404 -25.84 6.09 16.62
CA LEU A 404 -25.07 6.16 15.38
C LEU A 404 -23.68 5.55 15.51
N ASP A 405 -23.14 5.38 16.71
CA ASP A 405 -21.81 4.80 16.92
C ASP A 405 -21.79 3.87 18.12
N SER A 406 -20.66 3.21 18.39
CA SER A 406 -20.56 2.43 19.63
C SER A 406 -20.19 3.36 20.78
N ALA A 407 -20.94 3.31 21.89
CA ALA A 407 -20.74 4.09 23.12
C ALA A 407 -19.28 4.15 23.64
N ALA A 408 -18.49 3.11 23.35
CA ALA A 408 -17.12 2.95 23.81
C ALA A 408 -16.10 3.87 23.11
N GLY A 409 -16.45 4.54 22.01
CA GLY A 409 -15.51 5.30 21.17
C GLY A 409 -15.40 6.79 21.50
N ASN A 410 -16.52 7.45 21.83
CA ASN A 410 -16.61 8.92 21.82
C ASN A 410 -17.17 9.54 23.12
N GLY A 411 -17.47 8.74 24.14
CA GLY A 411 -18.04 9.22 25.40
C GLY A 411 -19.47 9.74 25.30
N ASP A 412 -20.15 9.53 24.17
CA ASP A 412 -21.60 9.69 24.05
C ASP A 412 -22.27 8.41 24.57
N THR A 413 -22.89 8.50 25.74
CA THR A 413 -23.74 7.44 26.32
C THR A 413 -25.21 7.87 26.35
N SER A 414 -25.57 8.94 25.62
CA SER A 414 -26.89 9.55 25.69
C SER A 414 -27.95 8.77 24.90
N CYS A 415 -27.54 8.03 23.87
CA CYS A 415 -28.34 7.03 23.20
C CYS A 415 -27.67 5.66 23.32
N GLN A 416 -28.43 4.63 23.69
CA GLN A 416 -27.95 3.25 23.76
C GLN A 416 -29.01 2.33 23.16
N ALA A 417 -28.83 1.95 21.91
CA ALA A 417 -29.72 1.01 21.24
C ALA A 417 -29.15 -0.41 21.31
N PRO A 418 -29.95 -1.45 21.03
CA PRO A 418 -29.45 -2.82 20.97
C PRO A 418 -28.31 -3.04 19.98
N ILE A 419 -28.33 -2.33 18.84
CA ILE A 419 -27.34 -2.45 17.77
C ILE A 419 -26.97 -1.05 17.25
N PRO A 420 -25.72 -0.57 17.42
CA PRO A 420 -25.32 0.72 16.89
C PRO A 420 -25.30 0.71 15.36
N ALA A 421 -25.64 1.84 14.74
CA ALA A 421 -25.75 1.93 13.28
C ALA A 421 -24.39 1.94 12.56
N ASN A 422 -23.29 2.23 13.26
CA ASN A 422 -21.94 2.45 12.69
C ASN A 422 -21.90 3.59 11.65
N LEU A 423 -22.67 4.65 11.91
CA LEU A 423 -22.81 5.88 11.15
C LEU A 423 -22.33 7.10 11.95
N GLY A 424 -21.29 6.98 12.78
CA GLY A 424 -20.78 8.10 13.60
C GLY A 424 -20.43 9.36 12.77
N TYR A 425 -20.12 9.19 11.48
CA TYR A 425 -19.96 10.27 10.52
C TYR A 425 -21.26 11.02 10.15
N LEU A 426 -22.40 10.66 10.74
CA LEU A 426 -23.67 11.37 10.66
C LEU A 426 -24.12 11.95 12.01
N GLN A 427 -23.26 11.91 13.03
CA GLN A 427 -23.55 12.59 14.29
C GLN A 427 -23.64 14.10 14.12
N GLY A 428 -24.54 14.68 14.91
CA GLY A 428 -24.77 16.11 14.98
C GLY A 428 -24.06 16.75 16.16
N ARG A 429 -24.34 18.03 16.38
CA ARG A 429 -23.80 18.79 17.51
C ARG A 429 -24.62 18.65 18.79
N GLY A 430 -25.93 18.42 18.67
CA GLY A 430 -26.86 18.52 19.79
C GLY A 430 -26.73 19.86 20.53
N SER A 431 -26.67 19.80 21.86
CA SER A 431 -26.36 20.94 22.74
C SER A 431 -24.86 21.11 23.04
N ALA A 432 -23.99 20.24 22.50
CA ALA A 432 -22.56 20.20 22.79
C ALA A 432 -21.75 21.16 21.91
N SER A 433 -20.43 21.18 22.08
CA SER A 433 -19.50 21.95 21.23
C SER A 433 -18.97 21.15 20.03
N LEU A 434 -18.95 19.82 20.13
CA LEU A 434 -18.45 18.90 19.11
C LEU A 434 -19.59 18.27 18.31
N TYR A 435 -19.28 17.69 17.15
CA TYR A 435 -20.23 17.00 16.25
C TYR A 435 -20.17 15.48 16.44
N ASP A 436 -20.33 15.09 17.70
CA ASP A 436 -20.16 13.74 18.25
C ASP A 436 -21.40 13.32 19.05
N ARG A 437 -22.57 13.87 18.71
CA ARG A 437 -23.83 13.60 19.39
C ARG A 437 -24.82 12.86 18.51
N ASP A 438 -25.38 11.81 19.07
CA ASP A 438 -26.49 11.08 18.48
C ASP A 438 -27.75 11.95 18.40
N PRO A 439 -28.52 11.86 17.30
CA PRO A 439 -29.74 12.63 17.13
C PRO A 439 -30.85 12.09 18.03
N GLY A 440 -31.54 13.00 18.72
CA GLY A 440 -32.69 12.71 19.57
C GLY A 440 -33.88 13.60 19.24
N ALA A 441 -35.09 13.08 19.47
CA ALA A 441 -36.35 13.78 19.28
C ALA A 441 -37.42 13.26 20.23
N ARG A 442 -38.55 13.97 20.30
CA ARG A 442 -39.74 13.59 21.06
C ARG A 442 -40.91 13.32 20.14
N ALA A 443 -41.53 12.15 20.29
CA ALA A 443 -42.82 11.82 19.69
C ALA A 443 -43.93 12.08 20.71
N THR A 444 -44.96 12.83 20.32
CA THR A 444 -46.08 13.21 21.19
C THR A 444 -47.41 12.82 20.58
N PHE A 445 -48.27 12.17 21.37
CA PHE A 445 -49.53 11.59 20.94
C PHE A 445 -50.70 12.09 21.78
N GLY A 446 -51.75 12.62 21.15
CA GLY A 446 -53.00 13.00 21.83
C GLY A 446 -52.86 14.10 22.88
N VAL A 447 -51.72 14.79 22.95
CA VAL A 447 -51.48 15.91 23.84
C VAL A 447 -51.76 17.20 23.08
N TYR A 448 -52.93 17.76 23.29
CA TYR A 448 -53.28 19.08 22.79
C TYR A 448 -52.87 20.16 23.80
N GLY A 449 -52.56 21.36 23.31
CA GLY A 449 -52.50 22.56 24.15
C GLY A 449 -53.83 22.81 24.85
N ASN A 450 -53.88 23.76 25.79
CA ASN A 450 -55.08 24.03 26.58
C ASN A 450 -56.35 24.02 25.71
N VAL A 451 -57.40 23.34 26.16
CA VAL A 451 -58.70 23.22 25.48
C VAL A 451 -59.38 24.55 25.15
N ASN A 452 -58.85 25.67 25.65
CA ASN A 452 -59.29 27.04 25.35
C ASN A 452 -58.58 27.68 24.13
N GLU A 453 -57.65 26.99 23.46
CA GLU A 453 -56.91 27.52 22.29
C GLU A 453 -57.39 26.92 20.94
N PHE A 454 -58.40 26.07 20.94
CA PHE A 454 -58.98 25.50 19.71
C PHE A 454 -60.43 25.98 19.51
N ILE A 455 -60.70 26.68 18.41
CA ILE A 455 -62.05 27.19 18.07
C ILE A 455 -62.89 26.12 17.33
N TYR A 456 -62.26 25.13 16.66
CA TYR A 456 -62.97 24.00 16.04
C TYR A 456 -62.13 22.71 16.05
N PHE A 457 -62.75 21.62 16.48
CA PHE A 457 -62.36 20.24 16.15
C PHE A 457 -63.31 19.72 15.07
N ARG A 458 -62.77 19.12 14.01
CA ARG A 458 -63.57 18.37 13.03
C ARG A 458 -62.98 16.98 12.87
N GLU A 459 -63.60 15.99 13.49
CA GLU A 459 -63.46 14.59 13.10
C GLU A 459 -64.06 14.42 11.69
N ASN A 460 -63.29 13.88 10.76
CA ASN A 460 -63.85 13.22 9.58
C ASN A 460 -63.57 11.73 9.75
N TYR A 461 -64.64 10.94 9.78
CA TYR A 461 -64.65 9.47 9.83
C TYR A 461 -64.20 8.86 8.50
#